data_AF-A0A853MAP9-F1
#
_entry.id   AF-A0A853MAP9-F1
#
_cell.length_a   1.000
_cell.length_b   1.000
_cell.length_c   1.000
_cell.angle_alpha   90.00
_cell.angle_beta   90.00
_cell.angle_gamma   90.00
#
_symmetry.space_group_name_H-M   'P 1'
#
loop_
_entity.id
_entity.type
_entity.pdbx_description
1 polymer ?
#
loop_
_entity_poly.entity_id
_entity_poly.type
_entity_poly.pdbx_seq_one_letter_code
_entity_poly.pdbx_strand_id
1 'polypeptide(L)'
;MRFVYVAAAVGIAIAVPMGVPPAHADTGVPGYVQCVGGDATPPPPGVSAENWFPSLHVIDNDIAGGIPSQEIIQRLITMGVKPEDAATRVRCYQENLPH
;
A
#
# COMPACT_ATOMS: atom_id res chain seq x y z
N MET A 1 59.54 -1.61 25.87
CA MET A 1 58.18 -1.22 26.29
C MET A 1 57.50 -0.56 25.10
N ARG A 2 56.41 -1.13 24.57
CA ARG A 2 55.66 -0.58 23.43
C ARG A 2 54.26 -0.24 23.90
N PHE A 3 53.91 1.04 23.78
CA PHE A 3 52.61 1.59 24.17
C PHE A 3 51.58 1.28 23.08
N VAL A 4 50.47 0.67 23.47
CA VAL A 4 49.32 0.41 22.60
C VAL A 4 48.41 1.63 22.66
N TYR A 5 48.19 2.26 21.51
CA TYR A 5 47.32 3.41 21.34
C TYR A 5 45.84 2.98 21.27
N VAL A 6 45.01 3.73 22.00
CA VAL A 6 43.55 3.60 22.10
C VAL A 6 42.88 4.14 20.83
N ALA A 7 41.85 3.45 20.35
CA ALA A 7 40.83 4.04 19.47
C ALA A 7 39.44 3.64 19.98
N ALA A 8 38.77 4.58 20.66
CA ALA A 8 37.38 4.46 21.06
C ALA A 8 36.49 4.81 19.87
N ALA A 9 35.71 3.85 19.37
CA ALA A 9 34.67 4.10 18.37
C ALA A 9 33.35 4.41 19.08
N VAL A 10 32.97 5.70 19.12
CA VAL A 10 31.63 6.12 19.54
C VAL A 10 30.73 6.05 18.30
N GLY A 11 29.96 4.99 18.18
CA GLY A 11 28.90 4.86 17.17
C GLY A 11 27.65 5.60 17.64
N ILE A 12 27.36 6.76 17.06
CA ILE A 12 26.09 7.45 17.25
C ILE A 12 25.07 6.76 16.33
N ALA A 13 24.16 5.98 16.93
CA ALA A 13 23.00 5.46 16.24
C ALA A 13 22.01 6.61 16.02
N ILE A 14 21.94 7.10 14.79
CA ILE A 14 20.92 8.07 14.37
C ILE A 14 19.63 7.28 14.17
N ALA A 15 18.78 7.24 15.20
CA ALA A 15 17.42 6.75 15.05
C ALA A 15 16.63 7.77 14.22
N VAL A 16 16.57 7.58 12.91
CA VAL A 16 15.63 8.29 12.05
C VAL A 16 14.23 7.76 12.41
N PRO A 17 13.29 8.61 12.89
CA PRO A 17 11.92 8.18 13.04
C PRO A 17 11.39 7.93 11.63
N MET A 18 11.33 6.67 11.22
CA MET A 18 10.57 6.27 10.05
C MET A 18 9.13 6.69 10.35
N GLY A 19 8.63 7.65 9.57
CA GLY A 19 7.33 8.25 9.74
C GLY A 19 6.28 7.17 9.95
N VAL A 20 5.63 7.21 11.12
CA VAL A 20 4.50 6.35 11.41
C VAL A 20 3.40 6.78 10.42
N PRO A 21 2.88 5.88 9.57
CA PRO A 21 1.73 6.21 8.74
C PRO A 21 0.59 6.68 9.65
N PRO A 22 -0.22 7.65 9.20
CA PRO A 22 -1.28 8.21 10.04
C PRO A 22 -2.21 7.08 10.51
N ALA A 23 -2.71 7.17 11.73
CA ALA A 23 -3.67 6.23 12.27
C ALA A 23 -4.98 6.38 11.48
N HIS A 24 -5.14 5.57 10.42
CA HIS A 24 -6.32 5.58 9.56
C HIS A 24 -7.50 4.98 10.34
N ALA A 25 -8.40 5.84 10.83
CA ALA A 25 -9.64 5.41 11.49
C ALA A 25 -10.67 4.85 10.49
N ASP A 26 -10.46 5.10 9.21
CA ASP A 26 -11.30 4.63 8.13
C ASP A 26 -10.69 3.35 7.53
N THR A 27 -11.29 2.20 7.84
CA THR A 27 -11.05 0.92 7.16
C THR A 27 -12.12 0.68 6.08
N GLY A 28 -11.95 -0.35 5.26
CA GLY A 28 -12.90 -0.68 4.21
C GLY A 28 -12.82 0.27 3.02
N VAL A 29 -13.94 0.41 2.30
CA VAL A 29 -14.04 1.24 1.09
C VAL A 29 -13.65 2.71 1.33
N PRO A 30 -14.07 3.38 2.42
CA PRO A 30 -13.65 4.76 2.69
C PRO A 30 -12.12 4.89 2.85
N GLY A 31 -11.49 3.98 3.60
CA GLY A 31 -10.04 3.94 3.77
C GLY A 31 -9.30 3.69 2.45
N TYR A 32 -9.81 2.77 1.63
CA TYR A 32 -9.28 2.51 0.30
C TYR A 32 -9.30 3.76 -0.59
N VAL A 33 -10.44 4.47 -0.64
CA VAL A 33 -10.59 5.71 -1.43
C VAL A 33 -9.63 6.78 -0.96
N GLN A 34 -9.51 6.97 0.35
CA GLN A 34 -8.58 7.94 0.93
C GLN A 34 -7.11 7.59 0.64
N CYS A 35 -6.75 6.30 0.70
CA CYS A 35 -5.40 5.83 0.42
C CYS A 35 -5.02 5.98 -1.06
N VAL A 36 -5.94 5.68 -1.98
CA VAL A 36 -5.71 5.87 -3.43
C VAL A 36 -5.59 7.36 -3.76
N GLY A 37 -6.45 8.19 -3.16
CA GLY A 37 -6.44 9.64 -3.32
C GLY A 37 -6.78 10.11 -4.76
N GLY A 38 -6.40 11.36 -5.06
CA GLY A 38 -6.67 11.97 -6.36
C GLY A 38 -8.17 12.13 -6.63
N ASP A 39 -8.62 11.65 -7.80
CA ASP A 39 -10.03 11.69 -8.21
C ASP A 39 -10.84 10.47 -7.74
N ALA A 40 -10.26 9.61 -6.88
CA ALA A 40 -10.99 8.51 -6.27
C ALA A 40 -12.10 9.08 -5.37
N THR A 41 -13.33 8.67 -5.64
CA THR A 41 -14.52 9.08 -4.88
C THR A 41 -15.22 7.87 -4.30
N PRO A 42 -15.90 7.98 -3.15
CA PRO A 42 -16.67 6.87 -2.60
C PRO A 42 -17.81 6.47 -3.56
N PRO A 43 -18.23 5.19 -3.54
CA PRO A 43 -19.33 4.73 -4.38
C PRO A 43 -20.62 5.48 -4.04
N PRO A 44 -21.47 5.80 -5.04
CA PRO A 44 -22.79 6.35 -4.80
C PRO A 44 -23.65 5.41 -3.92
N PRO A 45 -24.66 5.94 -3.21
CA PRO A 45 -25.57 5.11 -2.42
C PRO A 45 -26.20 3.99 -3.27
N GLY A 46 -26.14 2.75 -2.77
CA GLY A 46 -26.68 1.57 -3.45
C GLY A 46 -25.75 0.93 -4.50
N VAL A 47 -24.56 1.48 -4.72
CA VAL A 47 -23.53 0.88 -5.59
C VAL A 47 -22.46 0.21 -4.72
N SER A 48 -22.12 -1.05 -5.02
CA SER A 48 -21.03 -1.75 -4.33
C SER A 48 -19.66 -1.28 -4.80
N ALA A 49 -18.65 -1.40 -3.96
CA ALA A 49 -17.31 -0.91 -4.27
C ALA A 49 -16.65 -1.66 -5.44
N GLU A 50 -16.94 -2.94 -5.59
CA GLU A 50 -16.41 -3.79 -6.67
C GLU A 50 -16.95 -3.34 -8.03
N ASN A 51 -18.18 -2.84 -8.08
CA ASN A 51 -18.79 -2.28 -9.29
C ASN A 51 -18.33 -0.85 -9.58
N TRP A 52 -18.02 -0.09 -8.53
CA TRP A 52 -17.54 1.29 -8.64
C TRP A 52 -16.07 1.37 -9.05
N PHE A 53 -15.25 0.42 -8.59
CA PHE A 53 -13.83 0.33 -8.91
C PHE A 53 -13.54 -0.99 -9.65
N PRO A 54 -13.47 -1.00 -10.99
CA PRO A 54 -13.18 -2.22 -11.74
C PRO A 54 -11.87 -2.91 -11.32
N SER A 55 -10.87 -2.13 -10.91
CA SER A 55 -9.62 -2.69 -10.37
C SER A 55 -9.81 -3.36 -9.01
N LEU A 56 -10.72 -2.91 -8.14
CA LEU A 56 -10.97 -3.57 -6.85
C LEU A 56 -11.47 -4.99 -7.06
N HIS A 57 -12.42 -5.20 -7.98
CA HIS A 57 -12.92 -6.54 -8.27
C HIS A 57 -11.81 -7.49 -8.74
N VAL A 58 -10.88 -7.01 -9.56
CA VAL A 58 -9.72 -7.82 -10.00
C VAL A 58 -8.79 -8.12 -8.83
N ILE A 59 -8.45 -7.10 -8.04
CA ILE A 59 -7.53 -7.27 -6.90
C ILE A 59 -8.12 -8.24 -5.86
N ASP A 60 -9.40 -8.10 -5.52
CA ASP A 60 -10.06 -8.97 -4.54
C ASP A 60 -10.04 -10.43 -4.98
N ASN A 61 -10.49 -10.71 -6.22
CA ASN A 61 -10.48 -12.07 -6.77
C ASN A 61 -9.07 -12.66 -6.83
N ASP A 62 -8.07 -11.88 -7.24
CA ASP A 62 -6.70 -12.37 -7.39
C ASP A 62 -6.03 -12.60 -6.02
N ILE A 63 -6.25 -11.71 -5.05
CA ILE A 63 -5.80 -11.90 -3.67
C ILE A 63 -6.47 -13.14 -3.05
N ALA A 64 -7.80 -13.28 -3.20
CA ALA A 64 -8.55 -14.44 -2.71
C ALA A 64 -8.11 -15.75 -3.41
N GLY A 65 -7.69 -15.65 -4.67
CA GLY A 65 -7.09 -16.74 -5.44
C GLY A 65 -5.63 -17.06 -5.09
N GLY A 66 -5.00 -16.30 -4.17
CA GLY A 66 -3.61 -16.52 -3.74
C GLY A 66 -2.56 -16.03 -4.75
N ILE A 67 -2.94 -15.16 -5.68
CA ILE A 67 -2.01 -14.57 -6.65
C ILE A 67 -1.11 -13.55 -5.93
N PRO A 68 0.22 -13.60 -6.12
CA PRO A 68 1.13 -12.67 -5.47
C PRO A 68 0.91 -11.23 -5.96
N SER A 69 1.01 -10.26 -5.05
CA SER A 69 0.73 -8.84 -5.33
C SER A 69 1.46 -8.29 -6.55
N GLN A 70 2.70 -8.70 -6.80
CA GLN A 70 3.47 -8.26 -7.96
C GLN A 70 2.85 -8.70 -9.30
N GLU A 71 2.26 -9.91 -9.33
CA GLU A 71 1.57 -10.42 -10.52
C GLU A 71 0.23 -9.67 -10.72
N ILE A 72 -0.48 -9.36 -9.64
CA ILE A 72 -1.69 -8.53 -9.68
C ILE A 72 -1.36 -7.13 -10.24
N ILE A 73 -0.29 -6.49 -9.76
CA ILE A 73 0.19 -5.20 -10.27
C ILE A 73 0.47 -5.29 -11.77
N GLN A 74 1.18 -6.33 -12.22
CA GLN A 74 1.49 -6.51 -13.63
C GLN A 74 0.24 -6.74 -14.49
N ARG A 75 -0.76 -7.42 -13.95
CA ARG A 75 -2.06 -7.61 -14.60
C ARG A 75 -2.80 -6.29 -14.77
N LEU A 76 -2.87 -5.47 -13.72
CA LEU A 76 -3.47 -4.13 -13.78
C LEU A 76 -2.78 -3.26 -14.84
N ILE A 77 -1.45 -3.31 -14.92
CA ILE A 77 -0.67 -2.61 -15.96
C ILE A 77 -1.03 -3.10 -17.36
N THR A 78 -1.16 -4.41 -17.54
CA THR A 78 -1.55 -5.02 -18.82
C THR A 78 -2.95 -4.59 -19.26
N MET A 79 -3.84 -4.27 -18.31
CA MET A 79 -5.17 -3.72 -18.55
C MET A 79 -5.19 -2.20 -18.76
N GLY A 80 -4.02 -1.54 -18.76
CA GLY A 80 -3.87 -0.11 -19.04
C GLY A 80 -3.89 0.80 -17.81
N VAL A 81 -3.84 0.25 -16.59
CA VAL A 81 -3.61 1.06 -15.39
C VAL A 81 -2.15 1.53 -15.39
N LYS A 82 -1.88 2.78 -15.04
CA LYS A 82 -0.50 3.27 -14.94
C LYS A 82 0.27 2.47 -13.87
N PRO A 83 1.57 2.18 -14.06
CA PRO A 83 2.33 1.38 -13.10
C PRO A 83 2.27 1.87 -11.64
N GLU A 84 2.39 3.18 -11.44
CA GLU A 84 2.31 3.83 -10.13
C GLU A 84 0.93 3.70 -9.48
N ASP A 85 -0.13 3.80 -10.30
CA ASP A 85 -1.52 3.66 -9.85
C ASP A 85 -1.84 2.20 -9.53
N ALA A 86 -1.33 1.26 -10.32
CA ALA A 86 -1.50 -0.18 -10.11
C ALA A 86 -0.88 -0.60 -8.76
N ALA A 87 0.36 -0.20 -8.51
CA ALA A 87 1.04 -0.46 -7.25
C ALA A 87 0.31 0.18 -6.06
N THR A 88 -0.13 1.45 -6.22
CA THR A 88 -0.88 2.16 -5.20
C THR A 88 -2.20 1.47 -4.86
N ARG A 89 -2.98 1.07 -5.87
CA ARG A 89 -4.26 0.38 -5.67
C ARG A 89 -4.10 -0.94 -4.94
N VAL A 90 -3.08 -1.75 -5.28
CA VAL A 90 -2.84 -3.04 -4.60
C VAL A 90 -2.40 -2.83 -3.16
N ARG A 91 -1.50 -1.88 -2.89
CA ARG A 91 -1.10 -1.52 -1.52
C ARG A 91 -2.30 -1.06 -0.68
N CYS A 92 -3.06 -0.10 -1.22
CA CYS A 92 -4.23 0.44 -0.53
C CYS A 92 -5.30 -0.61 -0.30
N TYR A 93 -5.46 -1.58 -1.21
CA TYR A 93 -6.31 -2.73 -0.99
C TYR A 93 -5.88 -3.50 0.26
N GLN A 94 -4.64 -3.96 0.32
CA GLN A 94 -4.14 -4.78 1.43
C GLN A 94 -4.19 -4.09 2.79
N GLU A 95 -4.04 -2.77 2.81
CA GLU A 95 -4.12 -1.96 4.03
C GLU A 95 -5.57 -1.74 4.50
N ASN A 96 -6.55 -1.78 3.59
CA ASN A 96 -7.93 -1.36 3.86
C ASN A 96 -9.00 -2.44 3.57
N LEU A 97 -8.65 -3.59 3.00
CA LEU A 97 -9.54 -4.66 2.54
C LEU A 97 -8.80 -6.04 2.45
N PRO A 98 -9.52 -7.18 2.55
CA PRO A 98 -10.87 -7.30 3.08
C PRO A 98 -10.83 -7.28 4.61
N HIS A 99 -11.61 -6.39 5.23
CA HIS A 99 -11.76 -6.28 6.69
C HIS A 99 -13.19 -6.60 7.10
#